data_AF-A0A7C4RC97-F1
#
_entry.id   AF-A0A7C4RC97-F1
#
_cell.length_a   1.000
_cell.length_b   1.000
_cell.length_c   1.000
_cell.angle_alpha   90.00
_cell.angle_beta   90.00
_cell.angle_gamma   90.00
#
_symmetry.space_group_name_H-M   'P 1'
#
loop_
_entity.id
_entity.type
_entity.pdbx_description
1 polymer ?
#
loop_
_entity_poly.entity_id
_entity_poly.type
_entity_poly.pdbx_seq_one_letter_code
_entity_poly.pdbx_strand_id
1 'polypeptide(L)'
;MCLNDLIRSLARYKEEDYSDAIFRLQLSVENACKSILSFLGVEFEKTHFPSVIIGKLISDKERLKRLNLNRDQIAHLTLIISYASSLEAQGSMPRYGWETEERIIVPSEIYTRDIASRIFELGLNCLGNVVKFFLEFKDLRSDLLTVVEQLRCIVEDVSRKFG
;
A
#
# COMPACT_ATOMS: atom_id res chain seq x y z
N MET A 1 -3.17 -7.74 9.15
CA MET A 1 -3.91 -7.79 7.87
C MET A 1 -2.97 -7.52 6.69
N CYS A 2 -2.31 -6.35 6.62
CA CYS A 2 -1.33 -6.01 5.57
C CYS A 2 -0.35 -7.15 5.22
N LEU A 3 0.40 -7.70 6.19
CA LEU A 3 1.31 -8.82 5.96
C LEU A 3 0.67 -10.04 5.29
N ASN A 4 -0.51 -10.46 5.78
CA ASN A 4 -1.21 -11.62 5.21
C ASN A 4 -1.66 -11.36 3.77
N ASP A 5 -2.12 -10.13 3.47
CA ASP A 5 -2.51 -9.75 2.12
C ASP A 5 -1.29 -9.68 1.18
N LEU A 6 -0.14 -9.18 1.65
CA LEU A 6 1.11 -9.19 0.89
C LEU A 6 1.58 -10.62 0.59
N ILE A 7 1.59 -11.50 1.59
CA ILE A 7 2.02 -12.90 1.41
C ILE A 7 1.11 -13.61 0.40
N ARG A 8 -0.21 -13.41 0.48
CA ARG A 8 -1.17 -13.95 -0.48
C ARG A 8 -0.97 -13.38 -1.88
N SER A 9 -0.71 -12.08 -1.98
CA SER A 9 -0.41 -11.40 -3.24
C SER A 9 0.80 -12.02 -3.93
N LEU A 10 1.89 -12.25 -3.19
CA LEU A 10 3.11 -12.88 -3.69
C LEU A 10 2.89 -14.33 -4.13
N ALA A 11 2.08 -15.09 -3.38
CA ALA A 11 1.72 -16.46 -3.76
C ALA A 11 0.96 -16.49 -5.09
N ARG A 12 -0.04 -15.62 -5.27
CA ARG A 12 -0.82 -15.51 -6.51
C ARG A 12 0.02 -15.07 -7.69
N TYR A 13 0.95 -14.14 -7.46
CA TYR A 13 1.87 -13.71 -8.50
C TYR A 13 2.74 -14.88 -9.01
N LYS A 14 3.18 -15.76 -8.10
CA LYS A 14 3.94 -16.97 -8.44
C LYS A 14 3.09 -18.01 -9.19
N GLU A 15 1.80 -18.07 -8.89
CA GLU A 15 0.82 -18.92 -9.59
C GLU A 15 0.36 -18.33 -10.94
N GLU A 16 0.92 -17.18 -11.35
CA GLU A 16 0.56 -16.44 -12.57
C GLU A 16 -0.89 -15.92 -12.58
N ASP A 17 -1.57 -15.94 -11.42
CA ASP A 17 -2.85 -15.25 -11.22
C ASP A 17 -2.59 -13.77 -10.89
N TYR A 18 -2.20 -13.03 -11.92
CA TYR A 18 -1.81 -11.63 -11.79
C TYR A 18 -2.97 -10.74 -11.32
N SER A 19 -4.20 -11.04 -11.72
CA SER A 19 -5.39 -10.31 -11.28
C SER A 19 -5.61 -10.41 -9.77
N ASP A 20 -5.64 -11.62 -9.18
CA ASP A 20 -5.78 -11.77 -7.73
C ASP A 20 -4.53 -11.23 -7.02
N ALA A 21 -3.33 -11.41 -7.61
CA ALA A 21 -2.11 -10.84 -7.05
C ALA A 21 -2.20 -9.32 -6.87
N ILE A 22 -2.65 -8.58 -7.88
CA ILE A 22 -2.84 -7.12 -7.80
C ILE A 22 -3.94 -6.76 -6.81
N PHE A 23 -5.07 -7.47 -6.81
CA PHE A 23 -6.13 -7.22 -5.83
C PHE A 23 -5.63 -7.35 -4.38
N ARG A 24 -4.87 -8.40 -4.09
CA ARG A 24 -4.29 -8.63 -2.76
C ARG A 24 -3.23 -7.60 -2.39
N LEU A 25 -2.43 -7.15 -3.36
CA LEU A 25 -1.46 -6.08 -3.15
C LEU A 25 -2.15 -4.76 -2.78
N GLN A 26 -3.24 -4.42 -3.48
CA GLN A 26 -4.06 -3.25 -3.18
C GLN A 26 -4.61 -3.31 -1.76
N LEU A 27 -5.14 -4.46 -1.32
CA LEU A 27 -5.60 -4.65 0.06
C LEU A 27 -4.46 -4.49 1.08
N SER A 28 -3.27 -5.00 0.77
CA SER A 28 -2.10 -4.85 1.64
C SER A 28 -1.74 -3.38 1.84
N VAL A 29 -1.65 -2.62 0.75
CA VAL A 29 -1.34 -1.17 0.76
C VAL A 29 -2.46 -0.38 1.45
N GLU A 30 -3.72 -0.69 1.18
CA GLU A 30 -4.88 -0.08 1.85
C GLU A 30 -4.80 -0.29 3.37
N ASN A 31 -4.55 -1.52 3.81
CA ASN A 31 -4.42 -1.86 5.22
C ASN A 31 -3.18 -1.23 5.87
N ALA A 32 -2.08 -1.06 5.13
CA ALA A 32 -0.91 -0.33 5.61
C ALA A 32 -1.22 1.15 5.84
N CYS A 33 -1.89 1.80 4.89
CA CYS A 33 -2.30 3.21 5.01
C CYS A 33 -3.30 3.41 6.17
N LYS A 34 -4.26 2.50 6.33
CA LYS A 34 -5.18 2.49 7.48
C LYS A 34 -4.43 2.33 8.81
N SER A 35 -3.39 1.50 8.84
CA SER A 35 -2.57 1.31 10.05
C SER A 35 -1.82 2.60 10.42
N ILE A 36 -1.35 3.36 9.43
CA ILE A 36 -0.78 4.70 9.66
C ILE A 36 -1.82 5.65 10.25
N LEU A 37 -3.02 5.73 9.67
CA LEU A 37 -4.09 6.58 10.19
C LEU A 37 -4.45 6.24 11.63
N SER A 38 -4.65 4.95 11.93
CA SER A 38 -4.93 4.49 13.30
C SER A 38 -3.78 4.80 14.26
N PHE A 39 -2.52 4.61 13.83
CA PHE A 39 -1.34 4.92 14.64
C PHE A 39 -1.23 6.42 14.96
N LEU A 40 -1.61 7.28 14.02
CA LEU A 40 -1.65 8.74 14.19
C LEU A 40 -2.90 9.22 14.95
N GLY A 41 -3.74 8.31 15.45
CA GLY A 41 -4.97 8.65 16.18
C GLY A 41 -6.04 9.29 15.30
N VAL A 42 -6.03 9.04 13.99
CA VAL A 42 -7.03 9.55 13.05
C VAL A 42 -8.18 8.56 12.94
N GLU A 43 -9.38 8.98 13.33
CA GLU A 43 -10.61 8.23 13.07
C GLU A 43 -11.05 8.38 11.61
N PHE A 44 -11.48 7.27 11.02
CA PHE A 44 -12.01 7.23 9.65
C PHE A 44 -13.11 6.17 9.54
N GLU A 45 -14.11 6.45 8.72
CA GLU A 45 -15.12 5.46 8.33
C GLU A 45 -14.55 4.43 7.36
N LYS A 46 -15.35 3.40 7.02
CA LYS A 46 -14.95 2.39 6.03
C LYS A 46 -14.62 3.06 4.69
N THR A 47 -13.35 2.96 4.27
CA THR A 47 -12.85 3.55 3.03
C THR A 47 -11.93 2.58 2.27
N HIS A 48 -11.91 2.71 0.94
CA HIS A 48 -10.93 2.09 0.05
C HIS A 48 -9.86 3.08 -0.45
N PHE A 49 -9.94 4.34 0.01
CA PHE A 49 -9.05 5.43 -0.40
C PHE A 49 -8.35 6.08 0.81
N PRO A 50 -7.66 5.30 1.68
CA PRO A 50 -6.96 5.86 2.82
C PRO A 50 -5.86 6.86 2.44
N SER A 51 -5.27 6.77 1.23
CA SER A 51 -4.27 7.74 0.75
C SER A 51 -4.82 9.18 0.73
N VAL A 52 -6.10 9.36 0.36
CA VAL A 52 -6.78 10.67 0.34
C VAL A 52 -6.89 11.26 1.75
N ILE A 53 -7.14 10.41 2.75
CA ILE A 53 -7.25 10.84 4.15
C ILE A 53 -5.87 11.27 4.67
N ILE A 54 -4.82 10.50 4.37
CA ILE A 54 -3.44 10.88 4.72
C ILE A 54 -3.06 12.20 4.00
N GLY A 55 -3.42 12.36 2.74
CA GLY A 55 -3.19 13.59 1.98
C GLY A 55 -3.85 14.82 2.61
N LYS A 56 -5.10 14.69 3.05
CA LYS A 56 -5.81 15.74 3.80
C LYS A 56 -5.14 16.03 5.14
N LEU A 57 -4.68 14.99 5.85
CA LEU A 57 -3.99 15.11 7.13
C LEU A 57 -2.70 15.94 7.02
N ILE A 58 -1.87 15.65 6.02
CA ILE A 58 -0.59 16.36 5.84
C ILE A 58 -0.77 17.77 5.24
N SER A 59 -1.88 18.02 4.55
CA SER A 59 -2.19 19.35 3.99
C SER A 59 -2.78 20.30 5.03
N ASP A 60 -3.35 19.78 6.11
CA ASP A 60 -3.84 20.57 7.24
C ASP A 60 -2.69 20.90 8.20
N LYS A 61 -2.22 22.17 8.15
CA LYS A 61 -1.09 22.65 8.96
C LYS A 61 -1.33 22.51 10.46
N GLU A 62 -2.55 22.72 10.94
CA GLU A 62 -2.85 22.69 12.37
C GLU A 62 -2.93 21.25 12.89
N ARG A 63 -3.52 20.33 12.11
CA ARG A 63 -3.46 18.90 12.42
C ARG A 63 -2.04 18.37 12.36
N LEU A 64 -1.28 18.70 11.32
CA LEU A 64 0.09 18.22 11.15
C LEU A 64 1.00 18.66 12.31
N LYS A 65 0.87 19.91 12.78
CA LYS A 65 1.59 20.40 13.97
C LYS A 65 1.29 19.56 15.21
N ARG A 66 0.02 19.14 15.41
CA ARG A 66 -0.38 18.32 16.57
C ARG A 66 0.22 16.92 16.54
N LEU A 67 0.44 16.36 15.37
CA LEU A 67 1.08 15.04 15.20
C LEU A 67 2.58 15.07 15.48
N ASN A 68 3.20 16.27 15.49
CA ASN A 68 4.62 16.47 15.75
C ASN A 68 5.54 15.58 14.90
N LEU A 69 5.20 15.40 13.62
CA LEU A 69 5.98 14.59 12.69
C LEU A 69 7.24 15.34 12.24
N ASN A 70 8.35 14.61 12.14
CA ASN A 70 9.59 15.12 11.60
C ASN A 70 9.54 15.22 10.05
N ARG A 71 10.56 15.84 9.45
CA ARG A 71 10.63 16.05 8.00
C ARG A 71 10.66 14.74 7.21
N ASP A 72 11.37 13.73 7.70
CA ASP A 72 11.55 12.45 7.02
C ASP A 72 10.26 11.63 7.06
N GLN A 73 9.55 11.64 8.19
CA GLN A 73 8.21 11.07 8.34
C GLN A 73 7.22 11.70 7.34
N ILE A 74 7.23 13.03 7.19
CA ILE A 74 6.38 13.72 6.20
C ILE A 74 6.77 13.35 4.77
N ALA A 75 8.06 13.24 4.48
CA ALA A 75 8.54 12.82 3.17
C ALA A 75 8.07 11.40 2.83
N HIS A 76 8.17 10.46 3.78
CA HIS A 76 7.66 9.11 3.61
C HIS A 76 6.14 9.08 3.41
N LEU A 77 5.36 9.84 4.19
CA LEU A 77 3.92 9.95 3.98
C LEU A 77 3.57 10.47 2.58
N THR A 78 4.31 11.45 2.08
CA THR A 78 4.11 12.00 0.73
C THR A 78 4.33 10.93 -0.35
N LEU A 79 5.40 10.14 -0.23
CA LEU A 79 5.68 9.03 -1.14
C LEU A 79 4.61 7.93 -1.03
N ILE A 80 4.18 7.59 0.19
CA ILE A 80 3.10 6.62 0.43
C ILE A 80 1.82 7.07 -0.28
N ILE A 81 1.42 8.34 -0.16
CA ILE A 81 0.23 8.87 -0.86
C ILE A 81 0.38 8.70 -2.37
N SER A 82 1.53 9.05 -2.94
CA SER A 82 1.77 8.97 -4.38
C SER A 82 1.64 7.54 -4.90
N TYR A 83 2.25 6.56 -4.22
CA TYR A 83 2.16 5.17 -4.64
C TYR A 83 0.78 4.57 -4.35
N ALA A 84 0.26 4.75 -3.14
CA ALA A 84 -1.03 4.18 -2.72
C ALA A 84 -2.17 4.68 -3.61
N SER A 85 -2.23 5.96 -3.97
CA SER A 85 -3.28 6.49 -4.86
C SER A 85 -3.28 5.82 -6.23
N SER A 86 -2.11 5.43 -6.76
CA SER A 86 -2.00 4.70 -8.02
C SER A 86 -2.56 3.28 -7.93
N LEU A 87 -2.38 2.61 -6.78
CA LEU A 87 -2.96 1.29 -6.51
C LEU A 87 -4.47 1.38 -6.25
N GLU A 88 -4.90 2.38 -5.48
CA GLU A 88 -6.31 2.61 -5.19
C GLU A 88 -7.12 2.91 -6.46
N ALA A 89 -6.51 3.58 -7.45
CA ALA A 89 -7.11 3.84 -8.76
C ALA A 89 -7.42 2.57 -9.57
N GLN A 90 -6.81 1.41 -9.23
CA GLN A 90 -7.20 0.12 -9.81
C GLN A 90 -8.64 -0.26 -9.41
N GLY A 91 -9.11 0.24 -8.26
CA GLY A 91 -10.48 0.12 -7.81
C GLY A 91 -10.94 -1.33 -7.72
N SER A 92 -11.87 -1.70 -8.61
CA SER A 92 -12.43 -3.05 -8.69
C SER A 92 -12.00 -3.82 -9.95
N MET A 93 -11.20 -3.20 -10.82
CA MET A 93 -10.74 -3.79 -12.09
C MET A 93 -10.00 -5.13 -11.94
N PRO A 94 -9.15 -5.35 -10.91
CA PRO A 94 -8.53 -6.65 -10.69
C PRO A 94 -9.52 -7.81 -10.47
N ARG A 95 -10.77 -7.51 -10.11
CA ARG A 95 -11.80 -8.53 -9.83
C ARG A 95 -12.86 -8.64 -10.92
N TYR A 96 -13.28 -7.51 -11.47
CA TYR A 96 -14.44 -7.46 -12.38
C TYR A 96 -14.07 -7.05 -13.81
N GLY A 97 -12.82 -6.68 -14.05
CA GLY A 97 -12.37 -6.19 -15.35
C GLY A 97 -12.74 -4.73 -15.57
N TRP A 98 -12.68 -4.29 -16.83
CA TRP A 98 -12.98 -2.93 -17.24
C TRP A 98 -14.12 -2.94 -18.25
N GLU A 99 -15.23 -2.31 -17.90
CA GLU A 99 -16.38 -2.12 -18.79
C GLU A 99 -16.08 -1.02 -19.83
N THR A 100 -16.17 -1.39 -21.10
CA THR A 100 -16.12 -0.46 -22.24
C THR A 100 -17.49 -0.43 -22.92
N GLU A 101 -17.67 0.46 -23.90
CA GLU A 101 -18.93 0.55 -24.67
C GLU A 101 -19.30 -0.76 -25.38
N GLU A 102 -18.31 -1.58 -25.73
CA GLU A 102 -18.50 -2.79 -26.54
C GLU A 102 -18.56 -4.07 -25.71
N ARG A 103 -17.76 -4.16 -24.64
CA ARG A 103 -17.66 -5.37 -23.81
C ARG A 103 -16.98 -5.10 -22.46
N ILE A 104 -17.03 -6.09 -21.58
CA ILE A 104 -16.14 -6.16 -20.42
C ILE A 104 -14.81 -6.79 -20.85
N ILE A 105 -13.71 -6.07 -20.67
CA ILE A 105 -12.35 -6.61 -20.78
C ILE A 105 -12.07 -7.33 -19.46
N VAL A 106 -11.89 -8.65 -19.49
CA VAL A 106 -11.75 -9.44 -18.26
C VAL A 106 -10.37 -9.22 -17.62
N PRO A 107 -10.22 -9.39 -16.29
CA PRO A 107 -8.95 -9.11 -15.60
C PRO A 107 -7.72 -9.81 -16.20
N SER A 108 -7.86 -11.05 -16.68
CA SER A 108 -6.76 -11.80 -17.29
C SER A 108 -6.27 -11.21 -18.62
N GLU A 109 -7.10 -10.41 -19.30
CA GLU A 109 -6.68 -9.65 -20.50
C GLU A 109 -5.94 -8.35 -20.13
N ILE A 110 -6.21 -7.79 -18.94
CA ILE A 110 -5.64 -6.52 -18.46
C ILE A 110 -4.29 -6.78 -17.77
N TYR A 111 -4.25 -7.73 -16.84
CA TYR A 111 -3.11 -7.94 -15.95
C TYR A 111 -2.18 -9.00 -16.53
N THR A 112 -1.35 -8.60 -17.49
CA THR A 112 -0.21 -9.40 -17.95
C THR A 112 0.91 -9.40 -16.91
N ARG A 113 1.89 -10.30 -17.04
CA ARG A 113 3.08 -10.35 -16.18
C ARG A 113 3.81 -9.00 -16.11
N ASP A 114 3.96 -8.33 -17.25
CA ASP A 114 4.69 -7.06 -17.33
C ASP A 114 3.94 -5.94 -16.62
N ILE A 115 2.62 -5.86 -16.81
CA ILE A 115 1.76 -4.90 -16.12
C ILE A 115 1.76 -5.19 -14.61
N ALA A 116 1.61 -6.46 -14.23
CA ALA A 116 1.63 -6.88 -12.85
C ALA A 116 2.96 -6.55 -12.18
N SER A 117 4.10 -6.79 -12.86
CA SER A 117 5.44 -6.46 -12.34
C SER A 117 5.56 -4.97 -12.00
N ARG A 118 5.12 -4.08 -12.91
CA ARG A 118 5.15 -2.63 -12.70
C ARG A 118 4.26 -2.20 -11.53
N ILE A 119 3.07 -2.77 -11.43
CA ILE A 119 2.16 -2.47 -10.32
C ILE A 119 2.73 -3.00 -8.99
N PHE A 120 3.39 -4.17 -9.00
CA PHE A 120 4.10 -4.72 -7.85
C PHE A 120 5.21 -3.79 -7.37
N GLU A 121 6.00 -3.24 -8.28
CA GLU A 121 7.05 -2.27 -7.95
C GLU A 121 6.46 -1.06 -7.20
N LEU A 122 5.34 -0.50 -7.66
CA LEU A 122 4.65 0.59 -6.96
C LEU A 122 4.20 0.17 -5.56
N GLY A 123 3.60 -1.01 -5.41
CA GLY A 123 3.14 -1.52 -4.12
C GLY A 123 4.29 -1.78 -3.14
N LEU A 124 5.39 -2.35 -3.61
CA LEU A 124 6.60 -2.59 -2.80
C LEU A 124 7.26 -1.26 -2.39
N ASN A 125 7.33 -0.29 -3.30
CA ASN A 125 7.82 1.05 -2.99
C ASN A 125 6.93 1.76 -1.95
N CYS A 126 5.61 1.59 -2.03
CA CYS A 126 4.69 2.07 -1.01
C CYS A 126 4.99 1.43 0.35
N LEU A 127 5.01 0.10 0.42
CA LEU A 127 5.22 -0.64 1.67
C LEU A 127 6.61 -0.40 2.27
N GLY A 128 7.63 -0.22 1.43
CA GLY A 128 8.97 0.18 1.87
C GLY A 128 8.98 1.57 2.52
N ASN A 129 8.20 2.52 2.02
CA ASN A 129 8.04 3.82 2.69
C ASN A 129 7.20 3.71 3.97
N VAL A 130 6.22 2.81 4.04
CA VAL A 130 5.49 2.52 5.29
C VAL A 130 6.45 2.01 6.36
N VAL A 131 7.34 1.07 6.01
CA VAL A 131 8.38 0.58 6.92
C VAL A 131 9.25 1.73 7.41
N LYS A 132 9.80 2.54 6.50
CA LYS A 132 10.65 3.67 6.86
C LYS A 132 9.91 4.65 7.78
N PHE A 133 8.67 5.01 7.46
CA PHE A 133 7.84 5.87 8.29
C PHE A 133 7.73 5.39 9.74
N PHE A 134 7.48 4.09 9.97
CA PHE A 134 7.38 3.55 11.32
C PHE A 134 8.73 3.47 12.04
N LEU A 135 9.81 3.14 11.33
CA LEU A 135 11.15 3.04 11.90
C LEU A 135 11.75 4.39 12.29
N GLU A 136 11.21 5.51 11.79
CA GLU A 136 11.56 6.86 12.25
C GLU A 136 11.12 7.15 13.71
N PHE A 137 10.24 6.33 14.30
CA PHE A 137 9.82 6.47 15.69
C PHE A 137 10.73 5.68 16.63
N LYS A 138 11.45 6.38 17.52
CA LYS A 138 12.37 5.77 18.50
C LYS A 138 11.67 4.88 19.53
N ASP A 139 10.45 5.25 19.92
CA ASP A 139 9.68 4.61 21.00
C ASP A 139 8.52 3.77 20.45
N LEU A 140 8.73 3.12 19.30
CA LEU A 140 7.73 2.24 18.72
C LEU A 140 7.47 1.04 19.65
N ARG A 141 6.20 0.74 19.93
CA ARG A 141 5.83 -0.42 20.76
C ARG A 141 6.41 -1.70 20.16
N SER A 142 6.90 -2.60 21.01
CA SER A 142 7.67 -3.79 20.60
C SER A 142 6.87 -4.76 19.71
N ASP A 143 5.56 -4.87 19.94
CA ASP A 143 4.62 -5.63 19.12
C ASP A 143 4.54 -5.07 17.69
N LEU A 144 4.40 -3.75 17.58
CA LEU A 144 4.36 -3.05 16.29
C LEU A 144 5.71 -3.11 15.58
N LEU A 145 6.81 -2.92 16.30
CA LEU A 145 8.16 -3.03 15.74
C LEU A 145 8.40 -4.41 15.13
N THR A 146 7.99 -5.47 15.81
CA THR A 146 8.11 -6.84 15.29
C THR A 146 7.39 -7.00 13.95
N VAL A 147 6.18 -6.45 13.83
CA VAL A 147 5.38 -6.50 12.60
C VAL A 147 6.02 -5.66 11.49
N VAL A 148 6.54 -4.48 11.82
CA VAL A 148 7.23 -3.59 10.86
C VAL A 148 8.51 -4.25 10.33
N GLU A 149 9.28 -4.91 11.19
CA GLU A 149 10.48 -5.65 10.81
C GLU A 149 10.15 -6.86 9.92
N GLN A 150 9.07 -7.60 10.21
CA GLN A 150 8.60 -8.66 9.32
C GLN A 150 8.23 -8.10 7.93
N LEU A 151 7.54 -6.97 7.87
CA LEU A 151 7.20 -6.32 6.61
C LEU A 151 8.47 -5.89 5.88
N ARG A 152 9.44 -5.31 6.59
CA ARG A 152 10.75 -4.91 6.04
C ARG A 152 11.45 -6.10 5.38
N CYS A 153 11.60 -7.22 6.08
CA CYS A 153 12.25 -8.40 5.54
C CYS A 153 11.58 -8.88 4.24
N ILE A 154 10.25 -8.95 4.22
CA ILE A 154 9.51 -9.39 3.01
C ILE A 154 9.72 -8.40 1.86
N VAL A 155 9.58 -7.09 2.11
CA VAL A 155 9.76 -6.06 1.08
C VAL A 155 11.18 -6.10 0.53
N GLU A 156 12.20 -6.15 1.39
CA GLU A 156 13.61 -6.23 0.96
C GLU A 156 13.90 -7.48 0.14
N ASP A 157 13.42 -8.66 0.59
CA ASP A 157 13.62 -9.93 -0.10
C ASP A 157 12.93 -9.98 -1.46
N VAL A 158 11.75 -9.37 -1.57
CA VAL A 158 10.99 -9.34 -2.82
C VAL A 158 11.54 -8.30 -3.78
N SER A 159 11.87 -7.09 -3.32
CA SER A 159 12.43 -6.04 -4.19
C SER A 159 13.72 -6.48 -4.89
N ARG A 160 14.56 -7.30 -4.24
CA ARG A 160 15.76 -7.91 -4.87
C ARG A 160 15.46 -8.88 -6.01
N LYS A 161 14.23 -9.39 -6.11
CA LYS A 161 13.79 -10.34 -7.14
C LYS A 161 13.09 -9.66 -8.31
N PHE A 162 12.62 -8.42 -8.11
CA PHE A 162 11.93 -7.62 -9.11
C PHE A 162 12.81 -6.53 -9.74
N GLY A 163 13.93 -6.16 -9.11
CA GLY A 163 14.99 -5.32 -9.69
C GLY A 163 16.13 -6.14 -10.26
#